data_AF-A0A1R4EHH5-F1
#
_entry.id   AF-A0A1R4EHH5-F1
#
_cell.length_a   1.000
_cell.length_b   1.000
_cell.length_c   1.000
_cell.angle_alpha   90.00
_cell.angle_beta   90.00
_cell.angle_gamma   90.00
#
_symmetry.space_group_name_H-M   'P 1'
#
loop_
_entity.id
_entity.type
_entity.pdbx_description
1 polymer ?
#
loop_
_entity_poly.entity_id
_entity_poly.type
_entity_poly.pdbx_seq_one_letter_code
_entity_poly.pdbx_strand_id
1 'polypeptide(L)'
;MTKKVKRYSEEFKAEAVKAIENNGGNVSATARQLGLPMQTLANWQRKANQGKLKGTKQYDPELVSALEEIKRLKRELKTAQEEREILKKATAYFANEER
;
A
#
# COMPACT_ATOMS: atom_id res chain seq x y z
N MET A 1 -15.17 -21.02 20.15
CA MET A 1 -15.32 -19.72 20.84
C MET A 1 -15.71 -18.65 19.82
N THR A 2 -16.87 -18.02 19.94
CA THR A 2 -17.31 -16.96 19.02
C THR A 2 -16.57 -15.66 19.34
N LYS A 3 -15.77 -15.16 18.38
CA LYS A 3 -15.00 -13.92 18.57
C LYS A 3 -15.95 -12.72 18.56
N LYS A 4 -16.14 -12.06 19.70
CA LYS A 4 -17.02 -10.89 19.83
C LYS A 4 -16.49 -9.74 18.95
N VAL A 5 -17.24 -9.40 17.90
CA VAL A 5 -16.86 -8.33 16.97
C VAL A 5 -17.17 -6.98 17.62
N LYS A 6 -16.14 -6.19 17.95
CA LYS A 6 -16.32 -4.79 18.34
C LYS A 6 -16.87 -4.01 17.12
N ARG A 7 -18.02 -3.36 17.31
CA ARG A 7 -18.58 -2.43 16.32
C ARG A 7 -18.07 -1.03 16.66
N TYR A 8 -17.60 -0.34 15.63
CA TYR A 8 -17.18 1.07 15.70
C TYR A 8 -18.12 1.88 14.81
N SER A 9 -18.41 3.12 15.21
CA SER A 9 -19.23 4.05 14.44
C SER A 9 -18.56 4.43 13.11
N GLU A 10 -19.31 4.97 12.18
CA GLU A 10 -18.78 5.37 10.87
C GLU A 10 -17.87 6.59 11.01
N GLU A 11 -18.27 7.54 11.86
CA GLU A 11 -17.52 8.76 12.21
C GLU A 11 -16.16 8.40 12.80
N PHE A 12 -16.13 7.47 13.76
CA PHE A 12 -14.88 7.05 14.40
C PHE A 12 -13.92 6.38 13.41
N LYS A 13 -14.44 5.57 12.47
CA LYS A 13 -13.60 4.94 11.43
C LYS A 13 -13.00 5.99 10.50
N ALA A 14 -13.78 7.00 10.12
CA ALA A 14 -13.32 8.07 9.26
C ALA A 14 -12.24 8.93 9.93
N GLU A 15 -12.47 9.29 11.19
CA GLU A 15 -11.50 10.04 11.99
C GLU A 15 -10.22 9.24 12.23
N ALA A 16 -10.33 7.93 12.51
CA ALA A 16 -9.19 7.05 12.67
C ALA A 16 -8.35 6.96 11.38
N VAL A 17 -8.97 6.95 10.20
CA VAL A 17 -8.24 6.98 8.93
C VAL A 17 -7.58 8.34 8.69
N LYS A 18 -8.27 9.45 8.99
CA LYS A 18 -7.70 10.80 8.89
C LYS A 18 -6.50 10.99 9.82
N ALA A 19 -6.51 10.37 11.00
CA ALA A 19 -5.38 10.38 11.92
C ALA A 19 -4.13 9.71 11.33
N ILE A 20 -4.29 8.72 10.44
CA ILE A 20 -3.17 8.09 9.73
C ILE A 20 -2.50 9.10 8.79
N GLU A 21 -3.29 9.91 8.07
CA GLU A 21 -2.78 10.95 7.17
C GLU A 21 -2.02 12.01 7.95
N ASN A 22 -2.56 12.45 9.09
CA ASN A 22 -1.89 13.41 9.99
C ASN A 22 -0.56 12.88 10.55
N ASN A 23 -0.41 11.55 10.66
CA ASN A 23 0.78 10.88 11.18
C ASN A 23 1.71 10.36 10.05
N GLY A 24 1.66 11.00 8.88
CA GLY A 24 2.54 10.66 7.75
C GLY A 24 2.34 9.25 7.19
N GLY A 25 1.15 8.67 7.35
CA GLY A 25 0.85 7.32 6.88
C GLY A 25 1.19 6.19 7.86
N ASN A 26 1.65 6.49 9.08
CA ASN A 26 2.07 5.45 10.03
C ASN A 26 0.88 4.79 10.74
N VAL A 27 0.41 3.68 10.15
CA VAL A 27 -0.71 2.87 10.68
C VAL A 27 -0.41 2.29 12.06
N SER A 28 0.83 1.87 12.33
CA SER A 28 1.19 1.20 13.59
C SER A 28 1.15 2.17 14.76
N ALA A 29 1.75 3.35 14.60
CA ALA A 29 1.74 4.40 15.61
C ALA A 29 0.30 4.89 15.89
N THR A 30 -0.48 5.13 14.84
CA THR A 30 -1.87 5.57 14.96
C THR A 30 -2.75 4.52 15.64
N ALA A 31 -2.56 3.24 15.33
CA ALA A 31 -3.29 2.14 15.98
C ALA A 31 -2.99 2.07 17.48
N ARG A 32 -1.73 2.26 17.89
CA ARG A 32 -1.35 2.30 19.31
C ARG A 32 -1.97 3.50 20.02
N GLN A 33 -1.96 4.68 19.41
CA GLN A 33 -2.56 5.89 19.96
C GLN A 33 -4.08 5.75 20.18
N LEU A 34 -4.76 5.11 19.24
CA LEU A 34 -6.22 4.87 19.31
C LEU A 34 -6.60 3.63 20.13
N GLY A 35 -5.62 2.86 20.63
CA GLY A 35 -5.88 1.60 21.33
C GLY A 35 -6.55 0.54 20.45
N LEU A 36 -6.34 0.59 19.13
CA LEU A 36 -6.95 -0.31 18.15
C LEU A 36 -5.96 -1.40 17.71
N PRO A 37 -6.46 -2.60 17.37
CA PRO A 37 -5.63 -3.57 16.66
C PRO A 37 -5.15 -2.98 15.33
N MET A 38 -3.86 -3.05 15.06
CA MET A 38 -3.26 -2.53 13.81
C MET A 38 -3.95 -3.09 12.56
N GLN A 39 -4.29 -4.38 12.56
CA GLN A 39 -4.99 -5.03 11.45
C GLN A 39 -6.37 -4.39 11.17
N THR A 40 -7.08 -3.98 12.22
CA THR A 40 -8.39 -3.33 12.09
C THR A 40 -8.24 -1.97 11.41
N LEU A 41 -7.28 -1.16 11.87
CA LEU A 41 -7.02 0.16 11.30
C LEU A 41 -6.51 0.05 9.85
N ALA A 42 -5.60 -0.89 9.57
CA ALA A 42 -5.10 -1.16 8.22
C ALA A 42 -6.22 -1.56 7.25
N ASN A 43 -7.20 -2.33 7.72
CA ASN A 43 -8.35 -2.71 6.90
C ASN A 43 -9.26 -1.51 6.60
N TRP A 44 -9.42 -0.58 7.54
CA TRP A 44 -10.19 0.65 7.30
C TRP A 44 -9.47 1.57 6.33
N GLN A 45 -8.16 1.77 6.49
CA GLN A 45 -7.35 2.54 5.54
C GLN A 45 -7.44 1.96 4.13
N ARG A 46 -7.35 0.64 3.97
CA ARG A 46 -7.53 -0.01 2.66
C ARG A 46 -8.91 0.26 2.06
N LYS A 47 -9.97 0.18 2.87
CA LYS A 47 -11.33 0.49 2.42
C LYS A 47 -11.48 1.96 2.05
N ALA A 48 -10.86 2.87 2.80
CA ALA A 48 -10.85 4.30 2.48
C ALA A 48 -10.13 4.58 1.16
N ASN A 49 -8.95 3.98 0.94
CA ASN A 49 -8.20 4.07 -0.30
C ASN A 49 -8.96 3.50 -1.51
N GLN A 50 -9.91 2.58 -1.29
CA GLN A 50 -10.78 2.04 -2.33
C GLN A 50 -12.09 2.84 -2.50
N GLY A 51 -12.27 3.94 -1.75
CA GLY A 51 -13.53 4.71 -1.74
C GLY A 51 -14.73 3.95 -1.15
N LYS A 52 -14.49 2.86 -0.41
CA LYS A 52 -15.54 1.97 0.15
C LYS A 52 -15.81 2.21 1.64
N LEU A 53 -15.08 3.11 2.29
CA LEU A 53 -15.33 3.47 3.69
C LEU A 53 -16.29 4.66 3.75
N LYS A 54 -17.39 4.49 4.47
CA LYS A 54 -18.36 5.57 4.71
C LYS A 54 -17.77 6.61 5.66
N GLY A 55 -18.08 7.88 5.44
CA GLY A 55 -17.61 9.00 6.27
C GLY A 55 -16.21 9.52 5.93
N THR A 56 -15.43 8.83 5.08
CA THR A 56 -14.18 9.37 4.53
C THR A 56 -14.42 10.07 3.21
N LYS A 57 -13.61 11.10 2.89
CA LYS A 57 -13.57 11.65 1.53
C LYS A 57 -13.32 10.49 0.57
N GLN A 58 -14.21 10.33 -0.41
CA GLN A 58 -14.07 9.31 -1.42
C GLN A 58 -12.82 9.68 -2.24
N TYR A 59 -11.78 8.85 -2.17
CA TYR A 59 -10.63 9.02 -3.05
C TYR A 59 -11.14 8.89 -4.50
N ASP A 60 -10.71 9.82 -5.35
CA ASP A 60 -11.09 9.84 -6.76
C ASP A 60 -10.78 8.46 -7.37
N PRO A 61 -11.76 7.76 -7.97
CA PRO A 61 -11.54 6.46 -8.62
C PRO A 61 -10.39 6.50 -9.64
N GLU A 62 -10.19 7.62 -10.31
CA GLU A 62 -9.09 7.84 -11.25
C GLU A 62 -7.73 7.85 -10.54
N LEU A 63 -7.64 8.50 -9.37
CA LEU A 63 -6.44 8.51 -8.55
C LEU A 63 -6.09 7.10 -8.03
N VAL A 64 -7.09 6.31 -7.64
CA VAL A 64 -6.87 4.92 -7.21
C VAL A 64 -6.33 4.06 -8.35
N SER A 65 -6.93 4.18 -9.54
CA SER A 65 -6.47 3.50 -10.75
C SER A 65 -5.03 3.90 -11.10
N ALA A 66 -4.72 5.20 -11.06
CA ALA A 66 -3.37 5.71 -11.32
C ALA A 66 -2.33 5.16 -10.34
N LEU A 67 -2.66 5.04 -9.05
CA LEU A 67 -1.76 4.46 -8.04
C LEU A 67 -1.50 2.96 -8.27
N GLU A 68 -2.51 2.21 -8.67
CA GLU A 68 -2.36 0.80 -9.03
C GLU A 68 -1.47 0.64 -10.27
N GLU A 69 -1.66 1.50 -11.27
CA GLU A 69 -0.85 1.54 -12.48
C GLU A 69 0.61 1.87 -12.17
N ILE A 70 0.87 2.92 -11.36
CA ILE A 70 2.22 3.28 -10.90
C ILE A 70 2.90 2.09 -10.21
N LYS A 71 2.16 1.36 -9.37
CA LYS A 71 2.70 0.19 -8.68
C LYS A 71 3.03 -0.95 -9.64
N ARG A 72 2.21 -1.16 -10.68
CA ARG A 72 2.46 -2.15 -11.73
C ARG A 72 3.72 -1.76 -12.53
N LEU A 73 3.77 -0.54 -13.04
CA LEU A 73 4.90 -0.02 -13.81
C LEU A 73 6.22 -0.08 -13.03
N LYS A 74 6.21 0.24 -11.72
CA LYS A 74 7.41 0.11 -10.87
C LYS A 74 7.91 -1.33 -10.76
N ARG A 75 7.02 -2.33 -10.79
CA ARG A 75 7.41 -3.75 -10.78
C ARG A 75 8.00 -4.16 -12.12
N GLU A 76 7.32 -3.81 -13.21
CA GLU A 76 7.80 -4.11 -14.57
C GLU A 76 9.17 -3.47 -14.84
N LEU A 77 9.35 -2.21 -14.45
CA LEU A 77 10.62 -1.49 -14.60
C LEU A 77 11.75 -2.16 -13.80
N LYS A 78 11.44 -2.65 -12.58
CA LYS A 78 12.42 -3.40 -11.78
C LYS A 78 12.82 -4.70 -12.48
N THR A 79 11.85 -5.47 -12.99
CA THR A 79 12.13 -6.72 -13.73
C THR A 79 12.99 -6.45 -14.96
N ALA A 80 12.61 -5.45 -15.78
CA ALA A 80 13.36 -5.10 -16.98
C ALA A 80 14.79 -4.64 -16.68
N GLN A 81 15.00 -3.93 -15.56
CA GLN A 81 16.34 -3.57 -15.10
C GLN A 81 17.16 -4.82 -14.72
N GLU A 82 16.58 -5.75 -13.99
CA GLU A 82 17.24 -7.01 -13.61
C GLU A 82 17.63 -7.84 -14.85
N GLU A 83 16.71 -7.99 -15.81
CA GLU A 83 16.96 -8.69 -17.09
C GLU A 83 18.09 -8.04 -17.88
N ARG A 84 18.09 -6.70 -18.00
CA ARG A 84 19.15 -5.95 -18.67
C ARG A 84 20.51 -6.16 -18.00
N GLU A 85 20.56 -6.19 -16.68
CA GLU A 85 21.81 -6.43 -15.95
C GLU A 85 22.32 -7.87 -16.15
N ILE A 86 21.43 -8.86 -16.24
CA ILE A 86 21.81 -10.24 -16.57
C ILE A 86 22.40 -10.32 -17.98
N LEU A 87 21.74 -9.72 -18.98
CA LEU A 87 22.22 -9.71 -20.37
C LEU A 87 23.57 -9.00 -20.50
N LYS A 88 23.75 -7.86 -19.80
CA LYS A 88 25.05 -7.18 -19.71
C LYS A 88 26.14 -8.06 -19.13
N LYS A 89 25.86 -8.82 -18.07
CA LYS A 89 26.84 -9.74 -17.48
C LYS A 89 27.17 -10.89 -18.40
N ALA A 90 26.18 -11.48 -19.08
CA ALA A 90 26.39 -12.54 -20.04
C ALA A 90 27.25 -12.08 -21.23
N THR A 91 26.91 -10.94 -21.85
CA THR A 91 27.70 -10.37 -22.94
C THR A 91 29.14 -10.05 -22.52
N ALA A 92 29.34 -9.50 -21.32
CA ALA A 92 30.68 -9.26 -20.79
C ALA A 92 31.46 -10.56 -20.52
N TYR A 93 30.79 -11.62 -20.08
CA TYR A 93 31.41 -12.93 -19.88
C TYR A 93 31.91 -13.50 -21.22
N PHE A 94 31.03 -13.57 -22.23
CA PHE A 94 31.41 -14.11 -23.55
C PHE A 94 32.50 -13.28 -24.24
N ALA A 95 32.45 -11.95 -24.15
CA ALA A 95 33.48 -11.09 -24.74
C ALA A 95 34.88 -11.25 -24.10
N ASN A 96 34.97 -11.74 -22.86
CA ASN A 96 36.23 -12.04 -22.20
C ASN A 96 36.74 -13.46 -22.47
N GLU A 97 35.89 -14.37 -22.94
CA GLU A 97 36.22 -15.78 -23.22
C GLU A 97 36.79 -15.98 -24.64
N GLU A 98 36.55 -15.02 -25.56
CA GLU A 98 37.10 -14.99 -26.92
C GLU A 98 38.53 -14.41 -27.03
N ARG A 99 39.22 -14.21 -25.89
CA ARG A 99 40.56 -13.59 -25.80
C ARG A 99 41.61 -14.56 -25.29
#